data_AF-A0A643C2L1-F1
#
_entry.id   AF-A0A643C2L1-F1
#
_cell.length_a   1.000
_cell.length_b   1.000
_cell.length_c   1.000
_cell.angle_alpha   90.00
_cell.angle_beta   90.00
_cell.angle_gamma   90.00
#
_symmetry.space_group_name_H-M   'P 1'
#
loop_
_entity.id
_entity.type
_entity.pdbx_description
1 polymer ?
#
loop_
_entity_poly.entity_id
_entity_poly.type
_entity_poly.pdbx_seq_one_letter_code
_entity_poly.pdbx_strand_id
1 'polypeptide(L)'
;MSYEAMSQDVQDLLPQLGLVPCVLIGHSMGGRTAMLLALQRSISMRQFLLTNLVEVDGRFTWRVNLDALAQHLDKILNFPPRPETYSGPALFLLGGNSQFVL
;
A
#
# COMPACT_ATOMS: atom_id res chain seq x y z
N MET A 1 4.30 -21.93 5.16
CA MET A 1 4.96 -20.98 4.23
C MET A 1 4.78 -19.60 4.82
N SER A 2 5.85 -18.89 5.15
CA SER A 2 5.76 -17.55 5.79
C SER A 2 5.66 -16.44 4.75
N TYR A 3 5.13 -15.27 5.13
CA TYR A 3 5.03 -14.12 4.23
C TYR A 3 6.40 -13.59 3.80
N GLU A 4 7.41 -13.75 4.65
CA GLU A 4 8.81 -13.41 4.38
C GLU A 4 9.36 -14.28 3.24
N ALA A 5 9.14 -15.60 3.31
CA ALA A 5 9.56 -16.53 2.27
C ALA A 5 8.86 -16.21 0.93
N MET A 6 7.53 -16.01 0.97
CA MET A 6 6.77 -15.65 -0.24
C MET A 6 7.20 -14.29 -0.83
N SER A 7 7.55 -13.33 0.02
CA SER A 7 8.07 -12.02 -0.41
C SER A 7 9.42 -12.17 -1.10
N GLN A 8 10.32 -12.99 -0.53
CA GLN A 8 11.63 -13.27 -1.13
C GLN A 8 11.50 -13.98 -2.47
N ASP A 9 10.61 -14.97 -2.59
CA ASP A 9 10.37 -15.68 -3.85
C ASP A 9 9.91 -14.72 -4.95
N VAL A 10 8.98 -13.80 -4.64
CA VAL A 10 8.53 -12.76 -5.59
C VAL A 10 9.66 -11.78 -5.92
N GLN A 11 10.49 -11.45 -4.94
CA GLN A 11 11.65 -10.56 -5.12
C GLN A 11 12.64 -11.12 -6.14
N ASP A 12 12.92 -12.42 -6.06
CA ASP A 12 13.92 -13.11 -6.87
C ASP A 12 13.39 -13.46 -8.27
N LEU A 13 12.08 -13.67 -8.40
CA LEU A 13 11.43 -14.02 -9.66
C LEU A 13 11.28 -12.83 -10.62
N LEU A 14 10.93 -11.64 -10.11
CA LEU A 14 10.64 -10.46 -10.95
C LEU A 14 11.82 -10.07 -11.89
N PRO A 15 13.10 -10.07 -11.45
CA PRO A 15 14.24 -9.84 -12.34
C PRO A 15 14.46 -10.95 -13.37
N GLN A 16 14.28 -12.23 -12.98
CA GLN A 16 14.45 -13.37 -13.88
C GLN A 16 13.47 -13.32 -15.05
N LEU A 17 12.29 -12.77 -14.82
CA LEU A 17 11.27 -12.56 -15.85
C LEU A 17 11.42 -11.22 -16.59
N GLY A 18 12.41 -10.39 -16.25
CA GLY A 18 12.59 -9.06 -16.85
C GLY A 18 11.47 -8.07 -16.53
N LEU A 19 10.74 -8.26 -15.43
CA LEU A 19 9.55 -7.48 -15.07
C LEU A 19 9.86 -6.27 -14.18
N VAL A 20 11.12 -5.82 -14.10
CA VAL A 20 11.51 -4.69 -13.26
C VAL A 20 11.85 -3.48 -14.15
N PRO A 21 11.27 -2.28 -13.92
CA PRO A 21 10.33 -1.93 -12.84
C PRO A 21 8.89 -2.38 -13.10
N CYS A 22 8.18 -2.81 -12.06
CA CYS A 22 6.75 -3.12 -12.08
C CYS A 22 6.01 -2.52 -10.89
N VAL A 23 4.70 -2.32 -11.05
CA VAL A 23 3.76 -2.13 -9.95
C VAL A 23 3.23 -3.49 -9.54
N LEU A 24 3.50 -3.91 -8.30
CA LEU A 24 3.02 -5.18 -7.76
C LEU A 24 1.75 -4.94 -6.93
N ILE A 25 0.66 -5.61 -7.28
CA ILE A 25 -0.62 -5.60 -6.56
C ILE A 25 -0.99 -7.05 -6.22
N GLY A 26 -1.52 -7.29 -5.02
CA GLY A 26 -2.01 -8.61 -4.64
C GLY A 26 -3.28 -8.54 -3.79
N HIS A 27 -4.09 -9.60 -3.86
CA HIS A 27 -5.31 -9.77 -3.06
C HIS A 27 -5.09 -10.78 -1.94
N SER A 28 -5.67 -10.54 -0.76
CA SER A 28 -5.58 -11.41 0.43
C SER A 28 -4.12 -11.79 0.77
N MET A 29 -3.74 -13.06 0.61
CA MET A 29 -2.38 -13.55 0.83
C MET A 29 -1.36 -12.83 -0.04
N GLY A 30 -1.65 -12.64 -1.33
CA GLY A 30 -0.78 -11.93 -2.27
C GLY A 30 -0.63 -10.45 -1.92
N GLY A 31 -1.66 -9.86 -1.31
CA GLY A 31 -1.62 -8.46 -0.85
C GLY A 31 -0.64 -8.27 0.30
N ARG A 32 -0.67 -9.18 1.29
CA ARG A 32 0.31 -9.18 2.39
C ARG A 32 1.72 -9.41 1.89
N THR A 33 1.92 -10.34 0.95
CA THR A 33 3.22 -10.60 0.31
C THR A 33 3.74 -9.36 -0.45
N ALA A 34 2.90 -8.70 -1.25
CA ALA A 34 3.29 -7.48 -1.99
C ALA A 34 3.62 -6.32 -1.05
N MET A 35 2.88 -6.18 0.05
CA MET A 35 3.11 -5.15 1.06
C MET A 35 4.42 -5.40 1.83
N LEU A 36 4.70 -6.66 2.19
CA LEU A 36 5.96 -7.05 2.83
C LEU A 36 7.15 -6.81 1.90
N LEU A 37 7.01 -7.14 0.61
CA LEU A 37 8.03 -6.87 -0.41
C LEU A 37 8.30 -5.37 -0.54
N ALA A 38 7.26 -4.53 -0.52
CA ALA A 38 7.40 -3.08 -0.59
C ALA A 38 8.17 -2.52 0.64
N LEU A 39 7.92 -3.04 1.83
CA LEU A 39 8.68 -2.70 3.05
C LEU A 39 10.14 -3.16 2.98
N GLN A 40 10.41 -4.29 2.33
CA GLN A 40 11.76 -4.81 2.10
C GLN A 40 12.53 -4.04 1.00
N ARG A 41 11.84 -3.43 0.03
CA ARG A 41 12.47 -2.77 -1.13
C ARG A 41 12.58 -1.25 -0.99
N SER A 42 11.65 -0.59 -0.31
CA SER A 42 11.66 0.87 -0.24
C SER A 42 12.45 1.36 0.96
N ILE A 43 13.70 1.76 0.73
CA ILE A 43 14.53 2.49 1.72
C ILE A 43 13.73 3.69 2.27
N SER A 44 12.99 4.37 1.39
CA SER A 44 12.19 5.54 1.71
C SER A 44 10.99 5.20 2.60
N MET A 45 10.33 4.06 2.39
CA MET A 45 9.24 3.59 3.25
C MET A 45 9.78 3.20 4.62
N ARG A 46 10.93 2.52 4.67
CA ARG A 46 11.58 2.15 5.92
C ARG A 46 12.03 3.40 6.69
N GLN A 47 12.62 4.38 6.01
CA GLN A 47 12.96 5.68 6.58
C GLN A 47 11.72 6.43 7.05
N PHE A 48 10.65 6.47 6.27
CA PHE A 48 9.38 7.09 6.67
C PHE A 48 8.80 6.44 7.94
N LEU A 49 8.77 5.11 8.02
CA LEU A 49 8.31 4.42 9.23
C LEU A 49 9.22 4.71 10.43
N LEU A 50 10.54 4.73 10.23
CA LEU A 50 11.51 5.08 11.28
C LEU A 50 11.36 6.53 11.76
N THR A 51 10.97 7.48 10.91
CA THR A 51 10.66 8.86 11.35
C THR A 51 9.43 8.96 12.26
N ASN A 52 8.60 7.91 12.29
CA ASN A 52 7.41 7.80 13.12
C ASN A 52 7.61 6.89 14.34
N LEU A 53 8.81 6.35 14.55
CA LEU A 53 9.18 5.61 15.76
C LEU A 53 9.92 6.56 16.72
N VAL A 54 9.41 6.72 17.94
CA VAL A 54 10.00 7.61 18.96
C VAL A 54 10.31 6.84 20.23
N GLU A 55 11.33 7.27 20.97
CA GLU A 55 11.68 6.71 22.27
C GLU A 55 11.01 7.52 23.39
N VAL A 56 10.33 6.83 24.30
CA VAL A 56 9.72 7.37 25.52
C VAL A 56 10.08 6.43 26.66
N ASP A 57 10.76 6.95 27.69
CA ASP A 57 11.19 6.20 28.89
C ASP A 57 11.94 4.89 28.58
N GLY A 58 12.85 4.92 27.59
CA GLY A 58 13.64 3.75 27.19
C GLY A 58 12.87 2.72 26.37
N ARG A 59 11.64 3.03 25.92
CA ARG A 59 10.81 2.16 25.07
C ARG A 59 10.50 2.86 23.76
N PHE A 60 10.58 2.12 22.65
CA PHE A 60 10.13 2.62 21.36
C PHE A 60 8.61 2.51 21.24
N THR A 61 7.98 3.61 20.85
CA THR A 61 6.54 3.71 20.58
C THR A 61 6.29 4.43 19.26
N TRP A 62 5.13 4.18 18.66
CA TRP A 62 4.71 4.89 17.46
C TRP A 62 4.28 6.30 17.81
N ARG A 63 4.84 7.29 17.12
CA ARG A 63 4.41 8.69 17.19
C ARG A 63 2.96 8.86 16.73
N VAL A 64 2.55 8.04 15.76
CA VAL A 64 1.20 8.02 15.20
C VAL A 64 0.36 7.00 15.95
N ASN A 65 -0.89 7.34 16.26
CA ASN A 65 -1.82 6.43 16.90
C ASN A 65 -2.37 5.42 15.87
N LEU A 66 -1.65 4.31 15.71
CA LEU A 66 -2.00 3.27 14.74
C LEU A 66 -3.36 2.62 15.04
N ASP A 67 -3.73 2.48 16.32
CA ASP A 67 -5.01 1.90 16.71
C ASP A 67 -6.17 2.80 16.28
N ALA A 68 -6.08 4.10 16.51
CA ALA A 68 -7.07 5.07 16.07
C ALA A 68 -7.16 5.14 14.53
N LEU A 69 -6.01 5.10 13.84
CA LEU A 69 -5.99 5.06 12.37
C LEU A 69 -6.67 3.81 11.82
N ALA A 70 -6.39 2.63 12.40
CA ALA A 70 -6.99 1.38 11.98
C ALA A 70 -8.51 1.35 12.24
N GLN A 71 -8.95 1.87 13.39
CA GLN A 71 -10.37 1.95 13.76
C GLN A 71 -11.19 2.95 12.95
N HIS A 72 -10.55 3.89 12.27
CA HIS A 72 -11.22 4.97 11.53
C HIS A 72 -10.80 5.03 10.05
N LEU A 73 -10.15 3.97 9.56
CA LEU A 73 -9.65 3.92 8.19
C LEU A 73 -10.80 4.03 7.17
N ASP A 74 -11.96 3.49 7.50
CA ASP A 74 -13.20 3.64 6.74
C ASP A 74 -13.55 5.11 6.51
N LYS A 75 -13.53 5.94 7.55
CA LYS A 75 -13.84 7.38 7.46
C LYS A 75 -12.80 8.15 6.65
N ILE A 76 -11.54 7.74 6.72
CA ILE A 76 -10.43 8.38 6.00
C ILE A 76 -10.48 8.04 4.50
N LEU A 77 -10.79 6.79 4.17
CA LEU A 77 -10.81 6.30 2.79
C LEU A 77 -12.14 6.55 2.07
N ASN A 78 -13.21 6.81 2.80
CA ASN A 78 -14.51 7.12 2.21
C ASN A 78 -14.49 8.48 1.53
N PHE A 79 -15.01 8.54 0.31
CA PHE A 79 -15.38 9.79 -0.31
C PHE A 79 -16.68 10.29 0.32
N PRO A 80 -16.72 11.51 0.89
CA PRO A 80 -17.98 12.06 1.35
C PRO A 80 -18.92 12.20 0.15
N PRO A 81 -20.23 11.93 0.31
CA PRO A 81 -21.19 12.18 -0.74
C PRO A 81 -21.16 13.68 -1.06
N ARG A 82 -20.59 14.02 -2.21
CA ARG A 82 -20.64 15.38 -2.76
C ARG A 82 -21.76 15.41 -3.79
N PRO A 83 -22.88 16.11 -3.53
CA PRO A 83 -23.98 16.23 -4.49
C PRO A 83 -23.64 17.14 -5.68
N GLU A 84 -22.47 17.76 -5.65
CA GLU A 84 -22.01 18.68 -6.67
C GLU A 84 -21.67 17.93 -7.96
N THR A 85 -22.28 18.37 -9.05
CA THR A 85 -22.03 17.83 -10.40
C THR A 85 -21.19 18.83 -11.18
N TYR A 86 -20.14 18.35 -11.82
CA TYR A 86 -19.39 19.14 -12.80
C TYR A 86 -20.04 18.99 -14.18
N SER A 87 -20.55 20.09 -14.75
CA SER A 87 -21.26 20.09 -16.04
C SER A 87 -20.38 20.38 -17.26
N GLY A 88 -19.08 20.60 -17.06
CA GLY A 88 -18.15 20.82 -18.17
C GLY A 88 -17.77 19.53 -18.90
N PRO A 89 -17.10 19.62 -20.06
CA PRO A 89 -16.53 18.46 -20.73
C PRO A 89 -15.58 17.69 -19.79
N ALA A 90 -15.77 16.38 -19.69
CA ALA A 90 -14.96 15.48 -18.88
C ALA A 90 -14.46 14.31 -19.74
N LEU A 91 -13.16 14.00 -19.63
CA LEU A 91 -12.55 12.81 -20.23
C LEU A 91 -12.25 11.81 -19.12
N PHE A 92 -12.87 10.64 -19.20
CA PHE A 92 -12.58 9.51 -18.31
C PHE A 92 -11.61 8.56 -19.01
N LEU A 93 -10.47 8.29 -18.39
CA LEU A 93 -9.52 7.30 -18.87
C LEU A 93 -9.65 6.03 -18.03
N LEU A 94 -9.95 4.93 -18.70
CA LEU A 94 -10.18 3.62 -18.09
C LEU A 94 -9.09 2.66 -18.52
N GLY A 95 -8.68 1.76 -17.61
CA GLY A 95 -7.76 0.68 -17.94
C GLY A 95 -8.49 -0.40 -18.74
N GLY A 96 -8.08 -0.66 -19.98
CA GLY A 96 -8.81 -1.55 -20.91
C GLY A 96 -8.99 -3.01 -20.47
N ASN A 97 -8.25 -3.48 -19.46
CA ASN A 97 -8.38 -4.84 -18.88
C ASN A 97 -8.77 -4.82 -17.39
N SER A 98 -9.17 -3.67 -16.84
CA SER A 98 -9.53 -3.55 -15.42
C SER A 98 -10.95 -4.04 -15.18
N GLN A 99 -11.12 -5.01 -14.28
CA GLN A 99 -12.46 -5.46 -13.83
C GLN A 99 -13.02 -4.63 -12.66
N PHE A 100 -12.33 -3.57 -12.25
CA PHE A 100 -12.69 -2.77 -11.07
C PHE A 100 -13.54 -1.54 -11.37
N VAL A 101 -13.68 -1.16 -12.64
CA VAL A 101 -14.55 -0.06 -13.07
C VAL A 101 -15.43 -0.59 -14.20
N LEU A 102 -16.72 -0.73 -13.94
CA LEU A 102 -17.75 -1.07 -14.93
C LEU A 102 -18.12 0.14 -15.77
#